data_AF-D5WFK2-F1
#
_entry.id   AF-D5WFK2-F1
#
_cell.length_a   1.000
_cell.length_b   1.000
_cell.length_c   1.000
_cell.angle_alpha   90.00
_cell.angle_beta   90.00
_cell.angle_gamma   90.00
#
_symmetry.space_group_name_H-M   'P 1'
#
loop_
_entity.id
_entity.type
_entity.pdbx_description
1 polymer ?
#
loop_
_entity_poly.entity_id
_entity_poly.type
_entity_poly.pdbx_seq_one_letter_code
_entity_poly.pdbx_strand_id
1 'polypeptide(L)'
;MSNTANSPSEPDRPADEAPGSPPAEVSKPIGDAIPTPVEPGLDQPLPKKGETPAPEPNKPGTGSGDPLGDTGAPPGVPDPGPSDFA
;
A
#
# COMPACT_ATOMS: atom_id res chain seq x y z
N MET A 1 -9.60 -10.22 74.58
CA MET A 1 -9.38 -8.88 74.00
C MET A 1 -9.39 -9.07 72.50
N SER A 2 -10.41 -8.54 71.82
CA SER A 2 -10.65 -8.76 70.39
C SER A 2 -9.86 -7.76 69.57
N ASN A 3 -8.97 -8.22 68.68
CA ASN A 3 -8.28 -7.37 67.73
C ASN A 3 -9.20 -7.12 66.53
N THR A 4 -9.79 -5.94 66.47
CA THR A 4 -10.58 -5.48 65.32
C THR A 4 -9.63 -5.20 64.15
N ALA A 5 -9.82 -5.94 63.07
CA ALA A 5 -9.09 -5.79 61.82
C ALA A 5 -9.30 -4.39 61.22
N ASN A 6 -8.21 -3.73 60.85
CA ASN A 6 -8.22 -2.49 60.08
C ASN A 6 -8.40 -2.85 58.60
N SER A 7 -9.64 -2.81 58.09
CA SER A 7 -9.88 -2.94 56.66
C SER A 7 -9.58 -1.60 55.96
N PRO A 8 -8.81 -1.58 54.86
CA PRO A 8 -8.56 -0.35 54.12
C PRO A 8 -9.85 0.15 53.49
N SER A 9 -10.20 1.41 53.74
CA SER A 9 -11.33 2.07 53.08
C SER A 9 -11.09 2.11 51.57
N GLU A 10 -11.92 1.42 50.80
CA GLU A 10 -11.95 1.59 49.35
C GLU A 10 -12.56 2.97 49.02
N PRO A 11 -12.03 3.69 48.02
CA PRO A 11 -12.63 4.93 47.57
C PRO A 11 -14.00 4.67 46.93
N ASP A 12 -15.02 5.38 47.40
CA ASP A 12 -16.37 5.40 46.81
C ASP A 12 -16.30 5.77 45.33
N ARG A 13 -16.39 4.77 44.44
CA ARG A 13 -16.60 5.03 43.01
C ARG A 13 -18.09 5.32 42.82
N PRO A 14 -18.46 6.45 42.18
CA PRO A 14 -19.86 6.71 41.89
C PRO A 14 -20.42 5.57 41.03
N ALA A 15 -21.58 5.03 41.44
CA ALA A 15 -22.21 3.85 40.82
C ALA A 15 -22.73 4.07 39.39
N ASP A 16 -22.41 5.20 38.76
CA ASP A 16 -22.95 5.65 37.48
C ASP A 16 -21.86 5.78 36.39
N GLU A 17 -20.78 5.00 36.51
CA GLU A 17 -19.81 4.86 35.43
C GLU A 17 -20.35 3.81 34.44
N ALA A 18 -21.05 4.28 33.41
CA ALA A 18 -21.67 3.44 32.40
C ALA A 18 -20.65 2.44 31.79
N PRO A 19 -20.95 1.14 31.76
CA PRO A 19 -19.98 0.13 31.34
C PRO A 19 -19.69 0.27 29.85
N GLY A 20 -18.45 0.65 29.53
CA GLY A 20 -17.80 0.35 28.26
C GLY A 20 -18.57 0.79 27.02
N SER A 21 -18.89 2.09 26.90
CA SER A 21 -19.19 2.60 25.56
C SER A 21 -18.01 2.24 24.64
N PRO A 22 -18.23 1.56 23.50
CA PRO A 22 -17.18 1.42 22.51
C PRO A 22 -16.68 2.84 22.19
N PRO A 23 -15.37 3.05 21.94
CA PRO A 23 -14.88 4.37 21.60
C PRO A 23 -15.78 4.96 20.52
N ALA A 24 -16.53 6.02 20.85
CA ALA A 24 -17.38 6.72 19.90
C ALA A 24 -16.53 7.35 18.76
N GLU A 25 -15.23 7.40 19.00
CA GLU A 25 -14.20 7.84 18.08
C GLU A 25 -13.86 6.70 17.12
N VAL A 26 -14.50 6.72 15.96
CA VAL A 26 -13.96 6.09 14.75
C VAL A 26 -12.52 6.59 14.58
N SER A 27 -11.55 5.67 14.70
CA SER A 27 -10.13 5.98 14.60
C SER A 27 -9.86 6.74 13.30
N LYS A 28 -9.63 8.06 13.42
CA LYS A 28 -9.26 8.89 12.27
C LYS A 28 -7.86 8.47 11.83
N PRO A 29 -7.59 8.42 10.52
CA PRO A 29 -6.23 8.18 10.06
C PRO A 29 -5.29 9.21 10.68
N ILE A 30 -4.19 8.73 11.26
CA ILE A 30 -3.15 9.58 11.82
C ILE A 30 -2.39 10.20 10.65
N GLY A 31 -2.41 11.53 10.58
CA GLY A 31 -1.78 12.30 9.51
C GLY A 31 -2.77 12.77 8.45
N ASP A 32 -2.41 13.86 7.77
CA ASP A 32 -3.17 14.36 6.63
C ASP A 32 -3.16 13.29 5.54
N ALA A 33 -4.34 12.92 5.04
CA ALA A 33 -4.42 12.00 3.91
C ALA A 33 -3.61 12.59 2.75
N ILE A 34 -2.52 11.91 2.36
CA ILE A 34 -1.72 12.33 1.20
C ILE A 34 -2.63 12.29 -0.02
N PRO A 35 -2.69 13.37 -0.83
CA PRO A 35 -3.48 13.38 -2.05
C PRO A 35 -3.16 12.17 -2.91
N THR A 36 -4.19 11.54 -3.45
CA THR A 36 -4.02 10.45 -4.42
C THR A 36 -3.18 10.97 -5.59
N PRO A 37 -2.21 10.18 -6.10
CA PRO A 37 -1.49 10.55 -7.31
C PRO A 37 -2.44 10.83 -8.47
N VAL A 38 -2.14 11.86 -9.25
CA VAL A 38 -2.85 12.14 -10.50
C VAL A 38 -2.18 11.35 -11.62
N GLU A 39 -2.99 10.69 -12.45
CA GLU A 39 -2.47 10.01 -13.64
C GLU A 39 -2.00 11.06 -14.67
N PRO A 40 -0.73 11.02 -15.11
CA PRO A 40 -0.24 11.96 -16.11
C PRO A 40 -1.01 11.77 -17.42
N GLY A 41 -1.53 12.86 -17.97
CA GLY A 41 -2.21 12.88 -19.27
C GLY A 41 -3.73 12.78 -19.23
N LEU A 42 -4.36 12.53 -18.07
CA LEU A 42 -5.83 12.49 -17.97
C LEU A 42 -6.47 13.87 -18.15
N ASP A 43 -5.84 14.91 -17.60
CA ASP A 43 -6.27 16.31 -17.74
C ASP A 43 -5.76 16.97 -19.04
N GLN A 44 -5.03 16.23 -19.87
CA GLN A 44 -4.57 16.75 -21.17
C GLN A 44 -5.66 16.52 -22.21
N PRO A 45 -5.87 17.47 -23.14
CA PRO A 45 -6.81 17.26 -24.24
C PRO A 45 -6.39 16.03 -25.04
N LEU A 46 -7.38 15.25 -25.48
CA LEU A 46 -7.11 14.15 -26.41
C LEU A 46 -6.42 14.69 -27.67
N PRO A 47 -5.41 13.98 -28.22
CA PRO A 47 -4.82 14.32 -29.50
C PRO A 47 -5.89 14.43 -30.59
N LYS A 48 -5.67 15.32 -31.57
CA LYS A 48 -6.61 15.44 -32.68
C LYS A 48 -6.66 14.13 -33.46
N LYS A 49 -7.88 13.74 -33.85
CA LYS A 49 -8.10 12.54 -34.65
C LYS A 49 -7.34 12.66 -35.98
N GLY A 50 -6.44 11.72 -36.25
CA GLY A 50 -5.63 11.68 -37.48
C GLY A 50 -4.28 12.42 -37.40
N GLU A 51 -3.95 13.03 -36.26
CA GLU A 51 -2.63 13.58 -36.02
C GLU A 51 -1.73 12.46 -35.50
N THR A 52 -0.99 11.81 -36.40
CA THR A 52 0.08 10.90 -35.99
C THR A 52 1.14 11.77 -35.30
N PRO A 53 1.45 11.55 -34.00
CA PRO A 53 2.52 12.31 -33.37
C PRO A 53 3.79 12.13 -34.19
N ALA A 54 4.52 13.22 -34.42
CA ALA A 54 5.83 13.13 -35.04
C ALA A 54 6.67 12.13 -34.23
N PRO A 55 7.41 11.22 -34.88
CA PRO A 55 8.31 10.33 -34.16
C PRO A 55 9.28 11.20 -33.36
N GLU A 56 9.26 11.08 -32.04
CA GLU A 56 10.14 11.88 -31.20
C GLU A 56 11.59 11.53 -31.53
N PRO A 57 12.45 12.51 -31.87
CA PRO A 57 13.82 12.25 -32.31
C PRO A 57 14.71 11.63 -31.22
N ASN A 58 14.21 11.47 -29.99
CA ASN A 58 14.95 10.92 -28.85
C ASN A 58 14.20 9.81 -28.10
N LYS A 59 13.13 9.23 -28.66
CA LYS A 59 12.54 8.02 -28.07
C LYS A 59 13.32 6.80 -28.59
N PRO A 60 14.12 6.09 -27.77
CA PRO A 60 14.73 4.83 -28.21
C PRO A 60 13.60 3.89 -28.62
N GLY A 61 13.75 3.33 -29.82
CA GLY A 61 12.65 2.91 -30.67
C GLY A 61 11.81 1.77 -30.12
N THR A 62 10.51 1.98 -30.06
CA THR A 62 9.54 0.95 -30.45
C THR A 62 9.58 0.82 -31.98
N GLY A 63 10.59 0.13 -32.52
CA GLY A 63 10.83 0.08 -33.97
C GLY A 63 11.82 -0.96 -34.47
N SER A 64 12.34 -1.83 -33.62
CA SER A 64 13.14 -3.00 -34.01
C SER A 64 12.78 -4.12 -33.05
N GLY A 65 12.57 -5.32 -33.59
CA GLY A 65 12.04 -6.49 -32.87
C GLY A 65 13.02 -7.11 -31.87
N ASP A 66 13.61 -6.29 -31.00
CA ASP A 66 14.32 -6.78 -29.83
C ASP A 66 13.27 -7.14 -28.76
N PRO A 67 13.25 -8.40 -28.26
CA PRO A 67 12.33 -8.79 -27.21
C PRO A 67 12.57 -7.92 -25.97
N LEU A 68 11.47 -7.47 -25.36
CA LEU A 68 11.49 -6.62 -24.18
C LEU A 68 11.98 -7.43 -22.97
N GLY A 69 13.29 -7.59 -22.85
CA GLY A 69 13.96 -8.33 -21.79
C GLY A 69 15.15 -9.12 -22.31
N ASP A 70 16.22 -9.17 -21.52
CA ASP A 70 17.31 -10.11 -21.73
C ASP A 70 16.74 -11.53 -21.60
N THR A 71 16.50 -12.20 -22.73
CA THR A 71 16.02 -13.59 -22.74
C THR A 71 17.08 -14.57 -22.23
N GLY A 72 18.30 -14.08 -21.99
CA GLY A 72 19.39 -14.82 -21.37
C GLY A 72 19.25 -14.83 -19.85
N ALA A 73 19.47 -16.01 -19.25
CA ALA A 73 19.60 -16.11 -17.80
C ALA A 73 20.80 -15.24 -17.33
N PRO A 74 20.69 -14.56 -16.17
CA PRO A 74 21.77 -13.73 -15.67
C PRO A 74 23.03 -14.56 -15.34
N PRO A 75 24.21 -13.93 -15.30
CA PRO A 75 25.46 -14.62 -14.99
C PRO A 75 25.37 -15.42 -13.69
N GLY A 76 25.77 -16.69 -13.74
CA GLY A 76 25.75 -17.58 -12.56
C GLY A 76 24.47 -18.40 -12.37
N VAL A 77 23.48 -18.27 -13.25
CA VAL A 77 22.34 -19.20 -13.27
C VAL A 77 22.73 -20.46 -14.05
N PRO A 78 22.63 -21.66 -13.44
CA PRO A 78 22.87 -22.91 -14.16
C PRO A 78 21.78 -23.19 -15.19
N ASP A 79 22.13 -23.92 -16.24
CA ASP A 79 21.15 -24.33 -17.26
C ASP A 79 20.02 -25.18 -16.66
N PRO A 80 18.80 -25.10 -17.22
CA PRO A 80 17.70 -25.96 -16.81
C PRO A 80 18.10 -27.45 -16.89
N GLY A 81 17.87 -28.18 -15.80
CA GLY A 81 18.14 -29.61 -15.73
C GLY A 81 17.17 -30.45 -16.58
N PRO A 82 17.46 -31.76 -16.76
CA PRO A 82 16.53 -32.66 -17.44
C PRO A 82 15.18 -32.71 -16.69
N SER A 83 14.09 -32.70 -17.46
CA SER A 83 12.74 -32.86 -16.91
C SER A 83 12.57 -34.28 -16.36
N ASP A 84 12.18 -34.40 -15.10
CA ASP A 84 11.93 -35.66 -14.40
C ASP A 84 10.50 -36.21 -14.64
N PHE A 85 9.77 -35.63 -15.59
CA PHE A 85 8.39 -36.00 -15.92
C PHE A 85 8.27 -37.16 -16.94
N ALA A 86 9.22 -38.09 -16.94
CA ALA A 86 9.26 -39.24 -17.87
C ALA A 86 8.84 -40.56 -17.22
#